data_AF-A0A9E5E3R7-F1
#
_entry.id   AF-A0A9E5E3R7-F1
#
_cell.length_a   1.000
_cell.length_b   1.000
_cell.length_c   1.000
_cell.angle_alpha   90.00
_cell.angle_beta   90.00
_cell.angle_gamma   90.00
#
_symmetry.space_group_name_H-M   'P 1'
#
loop_
_entity.id
_entity.type
_entity.pdbx_description
1 polymer ?
#
loop_
_entity_poly.entity_id
_entity_poly.type
_entity_poly.pdbx_seq_one_letter_code
_entity_poly.pdbx_strand_id
1 'polypeptide(L)'
;MADNSTGTNFTWLYFALLTVLSWGVYGVILHKGRGYMPMGPEAPHASLKAFLFVCIAYAVIGIATAVLLQLRGSNWSFTGEGIRWSLVAGAAGAIGAFTLVLALGAAAQIYKGAAPAAVMPIVFAGAPVINTIAAMLLHRPEGGFKSLPVPFILGCVLAAFGAFLVAKYAPSNTGGAPKPVAEQVAPANPAAK
;
A
#
# COMPACT_ATOMS: atom_id res chain seq x y z
N MET A 1 -37.16 -22.19 5.83
CA MET A 1 -35.97 -22.26 6.70
C MET A 1 -35.18 -23.49 6.29
N ALA A 2 -34.03 -23.30 5.66
CA ALA A 2 -33.00 -24.31 5.53
C ALA A 2 -31.74 -23.67 6.11
N ASP A 3 -31.38 -24.13 7.29
CA ASP A 3 -30.17 -23.77 8.00
C ASP A 3 -28.99 -24.43 7.28
N ASN A 4 -28.26 -23.65 6.48
CA ASN A 4 -27.00 -24.07 5.88
C ASN A 4 -25.85 -23.59 6.77
N SER A 5 -25.74 -24.14 7.97
CA SER A 5 -24.55 -24.05 8.80
C SER A 5 -23.44 -24.96 8.23
N THR A 6 -22.88 -24.61 7.07
CA THR A 6 -21.75 -25.31 6.43
C THR A 6 -20.45 -24.56 6.66
N GLY A 7 -19.86 -24.73 7.85
CA GLY A 7 -18.51 -24.27 8.20
C GLY A 7 -18.35 -22.74 8.25
N THR A 8 -17.61 -22.21 9.22
CA THR A 8 -17.25 -20.79 9.21
C THR A 8 -16.39 -20.53 7.97
N ASN A 9 -16.99 -19.97 6.91
CA ASN A 9 -16.28 -19.66 5.68
C ASN A 9 -15.41 -18.41 5.91
N PHE A 10 -14.11 -18.62 6.15
CA PHE A 10 -13.10 -17.58 6.40
C PHE A 10 -12.63 -16.87 5.10
N THR A 11 -13.43 -16.85 4.04
CA THR A 11 -13.10 -16.18 2.77
C THR A 11 -12.72 -14.69 2.97
N TRP A 12 -13.38 -14.00 3.90
CA TRP A 12 -13.03 -12.60 4.21
C TRP A 12 -11.60 -12.46 4.75
N LEU A 13 -11.15 -13.43 5.56
CA LEU A 13 -9.80 -13.44 6.13
C LEU A 13 -8.76 -13.69 5.04
N TYR A 14 -9.05 -14.59 4.11
CA TYR A 14 -8.21 -14.82 2.93
C TYR A 14 -8.00 -13.52 2.13
N PHE A 15 -9.07 -12.78 1.83
CA PHE A 15 -8.97 -11.51 1.10
C PHE A 15 -8.23 -10.41 1.90
N ALA A 16 -8.42 -10.38 3.23
CA ALA A 16 -7.68 -9.49 4.10
C ALA A 16 -6.16 -9.80 4.08
N LEU A 17 -5.78 -11.07 4.20
CA LEU A 17 -4.37 -11.50 4.13
C LEU A 17 -3.77 -11.24 2.75
N LEU A 18 -4.53 -11.42 1.67
CA LEU A 18 -4.09 -11.06 0.32
C LEU A 18 -3.86 -9.55 0.17
N THR A 19 -4.67 -8.73 0.85
CA THR A 19 -4.49 -7.28 0.91
C THR A 19 -3.20 -6.93 1.67
N VAL A 20 -2.96 -7.57 2.83
CA VAL A 20 -1.70 -7.42 3.59
C VAL A 20 -0.50 -7.78 2.74
N LEU A 21 -0.55 -8.91 2.03
CA LEU A 21 0.52 -9.33 1.12
C LEU A 21 0.74 -8.29 0.02
N SER A 22 -0.33 -7.89 -0.67
CA SER A 22 -0.27 -6.97 -1.83
C SER A 22 0.30 -5.61 -1.44
N TRP A 23 -0.20 -5.03 -0.34
CA TRP A 23 0.31 -3.77 0.17
C TRP A 23 1.70 -3.90 0.79
N GLY A 24 1.99 -5.01 1.48
CA GLY A 24 3.29 -5.27 2.08
C GLY A 24 4.43 -5.26 1.06
N VAL A 25 4.23 -5.90 -0.10
CA VAL A 25 5.23 -5.90 -1.19
C VAL A 25 5.23 -4.61 -2.02
N TYR A 26 4.10 -3.89 -2.05
CA TYR A 26 3.88 -2.72 -2.91
C TYR A 26 4.99 -1.68 -2.80
N GLY A 27 5.35 -1.25 -1.59
CA GLY A 27 6.35 -0.20 -1.40
C GLY A 27 7.74 -0.57 -1.91
N VAL A 28 8.13 -1.83 -1.75
CA VAL A 28 9.42 -2.35 -2.22
C VAL A 28 9.45 -2.40 -3.74
N ILE A 29 8.40 -2.96 -4.35
CA ILE A 29 8.30 -3.07 -5.82
C ILE A 29 8.20 -1.68 -6.45
N LEU A 30 7.43 -0.77 -5.86
CA LEU A 30 7.26 0.59 -6.36
C LEU A 30 8.55 1.40 -6.24
N HIS A 31 9.27 1.28 -5.12
CA HIS A 31 10.59 1.89 -4.97
C HIS A 31 11.57 1.37 -6.03
N LYS A 32 11.58 0.06 -6.28
CA LYS A 32 12.39 -0.56 -7.33
C LYS A 32 12.00 -0.04 -8.72
N GLY A 33 10.72 0.02 -9.05
CA GLY A 33 10.23 0.56 -10.32
C GLY A 33 10.64 2.02 -10.53
N ARG A 34 10.53 2.85 -9.49
CA ARG A 34 11.02 4.23 -9.51
C ARG A 34 12.54 4.31 -9.72
N GLY A 35 13.30 3.41 -9.10
CA GLY A 35 14.76 3.34 -9.22
C GLY A 35 15.26 2.99 -10.62
N TYR A 36 14.41 2.39 -11.47
CA TYR A 36 14.70 2.13 -12.88
C TYR A 36 14.27 3.25 -13.83
N MET A 37 13.71 4.34 -13.32
CA MET A 37 13.39 5.50 -14.16
C MET A 37 14.66 6.21 -14.61
N PRO A 38 14.64 6.89 -15.78
CA PRO A 38 15.81 7.57 -16.30
C PRO A 38 16.43 8.55 -15.29
N MET A 39 17.75 8.51 -15.19
CA MET A 39 18.55 9.43 -14.37
C MET A 39 18.84 10.74 -15.13
N GLY A 40 19.43 11.73 -14.44
CA GLY A 40 19.76 13.03 -15.01
C GLY A 40 18.60 14.02 -14.92
N PRO A 41 18.31 14.84 -15.95
CA PRO A 41 17.25 15.85 -15.92
C PRO A 41 15.87 15.28 -15.58
N GLU A 42 15.63 14.02 -15.92
CA GLU A 42 14.35 13.33 -15.72
C GLU A 42 14.18 12.71 -14.32
N ALA A 43 15.23 12.66 -13.51
CA ALA A 43 15.21 12.05 -12.19
C ALA A 43 14.14 12.64 -11.24
N PRO A 44 13.85 13.96 -11.23
CA PRO A 44 12.79 14.53 -10.41
C PRO A 44 11.39 13.99 -10.73
N HIS A 45 11.18 13.48 -11.94
CA HIS A 45 9.89 12.96 -12.40
C HIS A 45 9.72 11.45 -12.15
N ALA A 46 10.72 10.77 -11.60
CA ALA A 46 10.71 9.31 -11.42
C ALA A 46 9.49 8.81 -10.63
N SER A 47 9.13 9.49 -9.52
CA SER A 47 7.95 9.10 -8.72
C SER A 47 6.64 9.27 -9.50
N LEU A 48 6.51 10.34 -10.29
CA LEU A 48 5.31 10.60 -11.09
C LEU A 48 5.17 9.58 -12.22
N LYS A 49 6.28 9.28 -12.91
CA LYS A 49 6.32 8.25 -13.95
C LYS A 49 5.94 6.88 -13.39
N ALA A 50 6.49 6.51 -12.23
CA ALA A 50 6.11 5.25 -11.57
C ALA A 50 4.63 5.22 -11.17
N PHE A 51 4.11 6.33 -10.62
CA PHE A 51 2.71 6.43 -10.23
C PHE A 51 1.74 6.38 -11.40
N LEU A 52 2.11 6.93 -12.57
CA LEU A 52 1.29 6.82 -13.78
C LEU A 52 0.95 5.36 -14.10
N PHE A 53 1.94 4.46 -14.01
CA PHE A 53 1.70 3.03 -14.24
C PHE A 53 0.88 2.38 -13.12
N VAL A 54 0.93 2.89 -11.89
CA VAL A 54 -0.01 2.48 -10.83
C VAL A 54 -1.45 2.87 -11.19
N CYS A 55 -1.67 4.08 -11.70
CA CYS A 55 -3.00 4.52 -12.17
C CYS A 55 -3.50 3.66 -13.34
N ILE A 56 -2.63 3.33 -14.30
CA ILE A 56 -2.97 2.43 -15.41
C ILE A 56 -3.37 1.04 -14.87
N ALA A 57 -2.63 0.49 -13.91
CA ALA A 57 -2.99 -0.78 -13.28
C ALA A 57 -4.36 -0.72 -12.59
N TYR A 58 -4.68 0.38 -11.90
CA TYR A 58 -5.99 0.57 -11.27
C TYR A 58 -7.12 0.63 -12.31
N ALA A 59 -6.90 1.29 -13.45
CA ALA A 59 -7.85 1.32 -14.55
C ALA A 59 -8.11 -0.08 -15.14
N VAL A 60 -7.05 -0.88 -15.34
CA VAL A 60 -7.16 -2.28 -15.79
C VAL A 60 -7.97 -3.12 -14.81
N ILE A 61 -7.71 -3.00 -13.51
CA ILE A 61 -8.49 -3.70 -12.47
C ILE A 61 -9.95 -3.23 -12.45
N GLY A 62 -10.21 -1.95 -12.70
CA GLY A 62 -11.57 -1.43 -12.86
C GLY A 62 -12.32 -2.08 -14.01
N ILE A 63 -11.68 -2.21 -15.18
CA ILE A 63 -12.23 -2.91 -16.34
C ILE A 63 -12.47 -4.39 -16.02
N ALA A 64 -11.50 -5.07 -15.41
CA ALA A 64 -11.64 -6.47 -15.01
C ALA A 64 -12.81 -6.67 -14.03
N THR A 65 -13.02 -5.73 -13.12
CA THR A 65 -14.15 -5.73 -12.18
C THR A 65 -15.47 -5.58 -12.93
N ALA A 66 -15.58 -4.63 -13.87
CA ALA A 66 -16.76 -4.45 -14.71
C ALA A 66 -17.11 -5.74 -15.50
N VAL A 67 -16.12 -6.39 -16.10
CA VAL A 67 -16.31 -7.69 -16.78
C VAL A 67 -16.79 -8.76 -15.79
N LEU A 68 -16.21 -8.83 -14.59
CA LEU A 68 -16.61 -9.80 -13.58
C LEU A 68 -18.06 -9.58 -13.10
N LEU A 69 -18.51 -8.33 -12.96
CA LEU A 69 -19.92 -8.03 -12.65
C LEU A 69 -20.86 -8.57 -13.73
N GLN A 70 -20.49 -8.37 -15.00
CA GLN A 70 -21.26 -8.89 -16.14
C GLN A 70 -21.31 -10.42 -16.13
N LEU A 71 -20.17 -11.08 -15.93
CA LEU A 71 -20.08 -12.55 -15.88
C LEU A 71 -20.85 -13.15 -14.69
N ARG A 72 -21.02 -12.39 -13.60
CA ARG A 72 -21.82 -12.78 -12.43
C ARG A 72 -23.32 -12.47 -12.59
N GLY A 73 -23.75 -11.94 -13.73
CA GLY A 73 -25.16 -11.64 -14.00
C GLY A 73 -25.70 -10.44 -13.21
N SER A 74 -24.85 -9.48 -12.85
CA SER A 74 -25.30 -8.25 -12.19
C SER A 74 -26.31 -7.50 -13.07
N ASN A 75 -27.36 -6.94 -12.44
CA ASN A 75 -28.32 -6.08 -13.10
C ASN A 75 -27.85 -4.62 -13.22
N TRP A 76 -26.62 -4.31 -12.80
CA TRP A 76 -26.02 -2.97 -12.84
C TRP A 76 -26.82 -1.89 -12.12
N SER A 77 -27.65 -2.28 -11.15
CA SER A 77 -28.35 -1.33 -10.28
C SER A 77 -27.39 -0.81 -9.21
N PHE A 78 -27.22 0.51 -9.15
CA PHE A 78 -26.35 1.19 -8.17
C PHE A 78 -27.14 2.25 -7.40
N THR A 79 -26.83 2.42 -6.12
CA THR A 79 -27.36 3.51 -5.30
C THR A 79 -26.42 4.72 -5.37
N GLY A 80 -26.97 5.95 -5.33
CA GLY A 80 -26.17 7.18 -5.36
C GLY A 80 -25.18 7.26 -4.18
N GLU A 81 -25.60 6.86 -2.98
CA GLU A 81 -24.73 6.80 -1.81
C GLU A 81 -23.63 5.73 -1.96
N GLY A 82 -23.94 4.58 -2.54
CA GLY A 82 -22.96 3.53 -2.82
C GLY A 82 -21.87 4.00 -3.78
N ILE A 83 -22.26 4.71 -4.84
CA ILE A 83 -21.31 5.32 -5.79
C ILE A 83 -20.45 6.37 -5.07
N ARG A 84 -21.07 7.30 -4.33
CA ARG A 84 -20.39 8.41 -3.65
C ARG A 84 -19.32 7.91 -2.68
N TRP A 85 -19.68 7.02 -1.77
CA TRP A 85 -18.72 6.50 -0.78
C TRP A 85 -17.63 5.64 -1.42
N SER A 86 -17.95 4.88 -2.46
CA SER A 86 -16.95 4.10 -3.20
C SER A 86 -15.95 5.00 -3.94
N LEU A 87 -16.41 6.10 -4.53
CA LEU A 87 -15.53 7.08 -5.19
C LEU A 87 -14.65 7.81 -4.18
N VAL A 88 -15.19 8.23 -3.04
CA VAL A 88 -14.41 8.85 -1.96
C VAL A 88 -13.35 7.88 -1.43
N ALA A 89 -13.71 6.62 -1.19
CA ALA A 89 -12.76 5.59 -0.76
C ALA A 89 -11.67 5.34 -1.81
N GLY A 90 -12.03 5.26 -3.09
CA GLY A 90 -11.08 5.13 -4.20
C GLY A 90 -10.12 6.32 -4.29
N ALA A 91 -10.62 7.55 -4.15
CA ALA A 91 -9.80 8.76 -4.13
C ALA A 91 -8.83 8.77 -2.94
N ALA A 92 -9.29 8.41 -1.73
CA ALA A 92 -8.45 8.31 -0.56
C ALA A 92 -7.30 7.30 -0.75
N GLY A 93 -7.60 6.13 -1.34
CA GLY A 93 -6.59 5.13 -1.69
C GLY A 93 -5.58 5.63 -2.72
N ALA A 94 -6.04 6.30 -3.78
CA ALA A 94 -5.18 6.85 -4.84
C ALA A 94 -4.25 7.97 -4.30
N ILE A 95 -4.77 8.86 -3.46
CA ILE A 95 -3.97 9.90 -2.78
C ILE A 95 -2.93 9.26 -1.84
N GLY A 96 -3.31 8.21 -1.11
CA GLY A 96 -2.38 7.44 -0.29
C GLY A 96 -1.24 6.82 -1.10
N ALA A 97 -1.54 6.15 -2.21
CA ALA A 97 -0.54 5.59 -3.11
C ALA A 97 0.36 6.66 -3.75
N PHE A 98 -0.22 7.80 -4.14
CA PHE A 98 0.52 8.94 -4.70
C PHE A 98 1.52 9.51 -3.70
N THR A 99 1.06 9.82 -2.49
CA THR A 99 1.92 10.37 -1.43
C THR A 99 2.97 9.36 -0.96
N LEU A 100 2.65 8.07 -0.96
CA LEU A 100 3.61 6.99 -0.66
C LEU A 100 4.78 7.00 -1.66
N VAL A 101 4.52 7.09 -2.97
CA VAL A 101 5.62 7.11 -3.96
C VAL A 101 6.48 8.37 -3.86
N LEU A 102 5.90 9.50 -3.44
CA LEU A 102 6.63 10.74 -3.18
C LEU A 102 7.50 10.59 -1.92
N ALA A 103 6.95 10.00 -0.86
CA ALA A 103 7.68 9.71 0.37
C ALA A 103 8.87 8.76 0.11
N LEU A 104 8.67 7.69 -0.68
CA LEU A 104 9.75 6.81 -1.13
C LEU A 104 10.80 7.56 -1.96
N GLY A 105 10.39 8.57 -2.72
CA GLY A 105 11.25 9.47 -3.48
C GLY A 105 12.17 10.29 -2.58
N ALA A 106 11.57 11.01 -1.64
CA ALA A 106 12.26 11.85 -0.67
C ALA A 106 13.17 11.01 0.25
N ALA A 107 12.65 9.92 0.81
CA ALA A 107 13.40 9.04 1.70
C ALA A 107 14.61 8.40 1.01
N ALA A 108 14.58 8.16 -0.30
CA ALA A 108 15.71 7.59 -1.01
C ALA A 108 16.92 8.51 -1.13
N GLN A 109 16.74 9.82 -0.98
CA GLN A 109 17.89 10.75 -0.92
C GLN A 109 18.72 10.52 0.35
N ILE A 110 18.09 10.02 1.42
CA ILE A 110 18.72 9.79 2.73
C ILE A 110 19.11 8.31 2.87
N TYR A 111 18.15 7.41 2.61
CA TYR A 111 18.25 5.98 2.87
C TYR A 111 18.57 5.14 1.62
N LYS A 112 18.71 5.77 0.44
CA LYS A 112 18.97 5.07 -0.83
C LYS A 112 17.98 3.92 -1.04
N GLY A 113 18.49 2.71 -1.32
CA GLY A 113 17.69 1.49 -1.50
C GLY A 113 16.91 1.04 -0.26
N ALA A 114 17.21 1.58 0.91
CA ALA A 114 16.54 1.25 2.17
C ALA A 114 15.30 2.13 2.44
N ALA A 115 14.94 3.05 1.54
CA ALA A 115 13.79 3.93 1.72
C ALA A 115 12.46 3.19 2.04
N PRO A 116 12.13 2.03 1.44
CA PRO A 116 10.93 1.29 1.82
C PRO A 116 10.94 0.83 3.28
N ALA A 117 12.09 0.43 3.81
CA ALA A 117 12.19 -0.02 5.19
C ALA A 117 12.03 1.14 6.19
N ALA A 118 12.28 2.39 5.79
CA ALA A 118 11.98 3.57 6.60
C ALA A 118 10.50 3.99 6.47
N VAL A 119 9.93 3.97 5.26
CA VAL A 119 8.60 4.53 4.97
C VAL A 119 7.46 3.56 5.30
N MET A 120 7.58 2.29 4.90
CA MET A 120 6.46 1.34 4.94
C MET A 120 5.97 1.01 6.36
N PRO A 121 6.84 0.83 7.38
CA PRO A 121 6.35 0.57 8.73
C PRO A 121 5.54 1.73 9.30
N ILE A 122 5.91 2.98 9.00
CA ILE A 122 5.15 4.17 9.43
C ILE A 122 3.73 4.13 8.88
N VAL A 123 3.59 3.84 7.57
CA VAL A 123 2.29 3.75 6.90
C VAL A 123 1.45 2.61 7.47
N PHE A 124 2.01 1.40 7.59
CA PHE A 124 1.25 0.22 8.01
C PHE A 124 0.89 0.20 9.50
N ALA A 125 1.60 0.97 10.31
CA ALA A 125 1.25 1.14 11.72
C ALA A 125 0.27 2.27 11.96
N GLY A 126 0.40 3.35 11.20
CA GLY A 126 -0.49 4.49 11.29
C GLY A 126 -1.88 4.18 10.72
N ALA A 127 -1.96 3.41 9.64
CA ALA A 127 -3.23 3.13 8.95
C ALA A 127 -4.30 2.48 9.86
N PRO A 128 -4.00 1.46 10.68
CA PRO A 128 -4.96 0.93 11.65
C PRO A 128 -5.46 1.98 12.66
N VAL A 129 -4.58 2.85 13.16
CA VAL A 129 -4.95 3.91 14.12
C VAL A 129 -5.90 4.91 13.47
N ILE A 130 -5.60 5.38 12.26
CA ILE A 130 -6.48 6.28 11.51
C ILE A 130 -7.82 5.61 11.19
N ASN A 131 -7.81 4.33 10.79
CA ASN A 131 -9.03 3.58 10.54
C ASN A 131 -9.92 3.51 11.79
N THR A 132 -9.35 3.26 12.96
CA THR A 132 -10.15 3.28 14.19
C THR A 132 -10.66 4.67 14.52
N ILE A 133 -9.85 5.73 14.38
CA ILE A 133 -10.32 7.10 14.60
C ILE A 133 -11.51 7.42 13.68
N ALA A 134 -11.38 7.12 12.39
CA ALA A 134 -12.46 7.29 11.42
C ALA A 134 -13.70 6.48 11.81
N ALA A 135 -13.54 5.21 12.19
CA ALA A 135 -14.63 4.35 12.63
C ALA A 135 -15.34 4.90 13.88
N MET A 136 -14.59 5.41 14.87
CA MET A 136 -15.16 6.03 16.08
C MET A 136 -15.88 7.35 15.81
N LEU A 137 -15.46 8.10 14.79
CA LEU A 137 -16.11 9.35 14.40
C LEU A 137 -17.42 9.08 13.64
N LEU A 138 -17.44 8.06 12.79
CA LEU A 138 -18.62 7.64 12.02
C LEU A 138 -19.63 6.86 12.88
N HIS A 139 -19.13 5.98 13.75
CA HIS A 139 -19.89 5.20 14.70
C HIS A 139 -19.42 5.54 16.11
N ARG A 140 -20.04 6.56 16.71
CA ARG A 140 -19.69 7.01 18.07
C ARG A 140 -19.78 5.81 19.02
N PRO A 141 -18.69 5.47 19.75
CA PRO A 141 -18.70 4.35 20.67
C PRO A 141 -19.76 4.58 21.75
N GLU A 142 -20.58 3.56 22.01
CA GLU A 142 -21.57 3.58 23.09
C GLU A 142 -20.83 3.84 24.42
N GLY A 143 -21.10 4.97 25.07
CA GLY A 143 -20.39 5.42 26.29
C GLY A 143 -19.24 6.43 26.10
N GLY A 144 -18.95 6.86 24.86
CA GLY A 144 -17.97 7.91 24.56
C GLY A 144 -16.51 7.46 24.64
N PHE A 145 -15.55 8.39 24.50
CA PHE A 145 -14.11 8.05 24.44
C PHE A 145 -13.56 7.36 25.70
N LYS A 146 -14.28 7.41 26.83
CA LYS A 146 -13.93 6.73 28.08
C LYS A 146 -14.35 5.25 28.12
N SER A 147 -15.20 4.79 27.20
CA SER A 147 -15.63 3.38 27.12
C SER A 147 -14.77 2.53 26.17
N LEU A 148 -13.68 3.09 25.63
CA LEU A 148 -12.78 2.34 24.76
C LEU A 148 -12.17 1.15 25.51
N PRO A 149 -12.27 -0.09 24.97
CA PRO A 149 -11.70 -1.26 25.61
C PRO A 149 -10.20 -1.06 25.82
N VAL A 150 -9.71 -1.25 27.04
CA VAL A 150 -8.27 -1.18 27.36
C VAL A 150 -7.42 -2.07 26.43
N PRO A 151 -7.85 -3.30 26.04
CA PRO A 151 -7.11 -4.11 25.07
C PRO A 151 -6.93 -3.45 23.69
N PHE A 152 -7.91 -2.67 23.25
CA PHE A 152 -7.85 -1.96 21.98
C PHE A 152 -6.78 -0.85 22.01
N ILE A 153 -6.77 -0.04 23.07
CA ILE A 153 -5.76 1.02 23.28
C ILE A 153 -4.36 0.40 23.36
N LEU A 154 -4.22 -0.69 24.12
CA LEU A 154 -2.96 -1.43 24.21
C LEU A 154 -2.51 -1.97 22.85
N GLY A 155 -3.44 -2.48 22.04
CA GLY A 155 -3.19 -2.91 20.66
C GLY A 155 -2.65 -1.79 19.78
N CYS A 156 -3.22 -0.57 19.84
CA CYS A 156 -2.69 0.58 19.12
C CYS A 156 -1.26 0.95 19.55
N VAL A 157 -1.00 0.96 20.86
CA VAL A 157 0.34 1.25 21.39
C VAL A 157 1.34 0.18 20.93
N LEU A 158 0.98 -1.09 21.01
CA LEU A 158 1.82 -2.20 20.55
C LEU A 158 2.06 -2.16 19.03
N ALA A 159 1.06 -1.79 18.24
CA ALA A 159 1.22 -1.63 16.78
C ALA A 159 2.18 -0.47 16.45
N ALA A 160 2.01 0.69 17.09
CA ALA A 160 2.90 1.83 16.91
C ALA A 160 4.34 1.50 17.34
N PHE A 161 4.50 0.84 18.49
CA PHE A 161 5.80 0.42 18.99
C PHE A 161 6.45 -0.64 18.10
N GLY A 162 5.71 -1.67 17.70
CA GLY A 162 6.20 -2.72 16.80
C GLY A 162 6.67 -2.14 15.47
N ALA A 163 5.94 -1.18 14.91
CA ALA A 163 6.36 -0.51 13.70
C ALA A 163 7.58 0.38 13.86
N PHE A 164 7.70 1.07 14.99
CA PHE A 164 8.94 1.78 15.33
C PHE A 164 10.12 0.81 15.40
N LEU A 165 9.96 -0.34 16.05
CA LEU A 165 11.01 -1.36 16.11
C LEU A 165 11.38 -1.87 14.71
N VAL A 166 10.40 -2.18 13.87
CA VAL A 166 10.65 -2.64 12.48
C VAL A 166 11.37 -1.55 11.68
N ALA A 167 10.92 -0.28 11.75
CA ALA A 167 11.60 0.81 11.06
C ALA A 167 13.01 1.04 11.58
N LYS A 168 13.23 1.01 12.89
CA LYS A 168 14.54 1.32 13.49
C LYS A 168 15.55 0.20 13.30
N TYR A 169 15.12 -1.05 13.43
CA TYR A 169 16.00 -2.22 13.44
C TYR A 169 15.95 -3.06 12.16
N ALA A 170 15.24 -2.61 11.12
CA ALA A 170 15.31 -3.26 9.81
C ALA A 170 16.79 -3.33 9.35
N PRO A 171 17.30 -4.51 8.98
CA PRO A 171 18.72 -4.69 8.59
C PRO A 171 19.16 -3.79 7.43
N SER A 172 18.23 -3.44 6.54
CA SER A 172 18.44 -2.49 5.45
C SER A 172 18.62 -1.04 5.93
N ASN A 173 18.07 -0.67 7.08
CA ASN A 173 18.18 0.67 7.66
C ASN A 173 19.42 0.83 8.55
N THR A 174 20.02 -0.27 9.02
CA THR A 174 21.22 -0.25 9.87
C THR A 174 22.53 -0.33 9.07
N GLY A 175 22.49 -0.11 7.75
CA GLY A 175 23.71 0.03 6.93
C GLY A 175 24.43 -1.29 6.63
N GLY A 176 23.73 -2.43 6.62
CA GLY A 176 24.31 -3.67 6.09
C GLY A 176 24.87 -3.41 4.68
N ALA A 177 26.17 -3.65 4.50
CA ALA A 177 26.90 -3.31 3.28
C ALA A 177 26.14 -3.76 2.02
N PRO A 178 26.06 -2.92 0.97
CA PRO A 178 25.48 -3.35 -0.29
C PRO A 178 26.22 -4.61 -0.73
N LYS A 179 25.49 -5.71 -0.91
CA LYS A 179 26.05 -6.90 -1.56
C LYS A 179 26.53 -6.43 -2.94
N PRO A 180 27.80 -6.65 -3.33
CA PRO A 180 28.34 -6.12 -4.58
C PRO A 180 27.42 -6.51 -5.73
N VAL A 181 26.82 -5.51 -6.37
CA VAL A 181 26.14 -5.72 -7.64
C VAL A 181 27.25 -6.01 -8.62
N ALA A 182 27.34 -7.26 -9.08
CA ALA A 182 28.26 -7.64 -10.14
C ALA A 182 28.09 -6.65 -11.29
N GLU A 183 29.17 -5.94 -11.59
CA GLU A 183 29.26 -4.94 -12.64
C GLU A 183 28.77 -5.55 -13.95
N GLN A 184 27.63 -5.09 -14.45
CA GLN A 184 27.20 -5.46 -15.80
C GLN A 184 28.22 -4.86 -16.77
N VAL A 185 29.11 -5.71 -17.25
CA VAL A 185 30.06 -5.40 -18.33
C VAL A 185 29.23 -4.95 -19.53
N ALA A 186 29.31 -3.66 -19.86
CA ALA A 186 28.71 -3.12 -21.06
C ALA A 186 29.33 -3.83 -22.29
N PRO A 187 28.53 -4.30 -23.27
CA PRO A 187 29.08 -4.84 -24.49
C PRO A 187 29.83 -3.74 -25.25
N ALA A 188 31.09 -4.01 -25.59
CA ALA A 188 31.95 -3.14 -26.36
C ALA A 188 31.33 -2.84 -27.73
N ASN A 189 31.22 -1.56 -28.07
CA ASN A 189 30.76 -1.08 -29.36
C ASN A 189 31.79 -1.48 -30.44
N PRO A 190 31.45 -2.27 -31.47
CA PRO A 190 32.37 -2.53 -32.57
C PRO A 190 32.58 -1.24 -33.36
N ALA A 191 33.83 -0.80 -33.44
CA ALA A 191 34.24 0.36 -34.21
C ALA A 191 33.77 0.26 -35.67
N ALA A 192 33.27 1.39 -36.18
CA ALA A 192 32.93 1.59 -37.58
C ALA A 192 34.13 1.30 -38.49
N LYS A 193 33.88 0.58 -39.58
CA LYS A 193 34.67 0.58 -40.81
C LYS A 193 33.76 0.94 -41.96
#